data_AF-A0A6C0LQ71-F1
#
_entry.id   AF-A0A6C0LQ71-F1
#
_cell.length_a   1.000
_cell.length_b   1.000
_cell.length_c   1.000
_cell.angle_alpha   90.00
_cell.angle_beta   90.00
_cell.angle_gamma   90.00
#
_symmetry.space_group_name_H-M   'P 1'
#
loop_
_entity.id
_entity.type
_entity.pdbx_description
1 polymer ?
#
loop_
_entity_poly.entity_id
_entity_poly.type
_entity_poly.pdbx_seq_one_letter_code
_entity_poly.pdbx_strand_id
1 'polypeptide(L)'
;MSQPSVEMRSLSTMTAEAAAETTRFNASERSAYLRLNINQIRSLLHRGTPVEQIKQTYAEFVEQYELVFNMITRPEGYDERALQMMINMLDQMGAGKLSQHEASVNVGQVLLDKFVTPQLAPQNSR
;
A
#
# COMPACT_ATOMS: atom_id res chain seq x y z
N MET A 1 -18.34 30.14 -31.14
CA MET A 1 -19.10 29.17 -30.32
C MET A 1 -18.68 27.76 -30.72
N SER A 2 -18.27 26.95 -29.73
CA SER A 2 -18.29 25.46 -29.69
C SER A 2 -17.39 24.69 -30.69
N GLN A 3 -16.55 23.72 -30.31
CA GLN A 3 -16.68 22.70 -29.25
C GLN A 3 -15.32 22.15 -28.75
N PRO A 4 -15.20 21.82 -27.45
CA PRO A 4 -14.17 20.92 -26.90
C PRO A 4 -14.71 19.48 -26.87
N SER A 5 -14.51 18.69 -27.94
CA SER A 5 -15.11 17.34 -28.05
C SER A 5 -14.11 16.20 -28.32
N VAL A 6 -12.83 16.51 -28.53
CA VAL A 6 -11.83 15.50 -28.95
C VAL A 6 -10.98 14.96 -27.80
N GLU A 7 -10.87 15.68 -26.68
CA GLU A 7 -9.92 15.34 -25.60
C GLU A 7 -10.52 14.39 -24.53
N MET A 8 -11.84 14.45 -24.29
CA MET A 8 -12.49 13.60 -23.28
C MET A 8 -12.57 12.12 -23.68
N ARG A 9 -12.68 11.80 -24.99
CA ARG A 9 -12.77 10.40 -25.44
C ARG A 9 -11.45 9.64 -25.23
N SER A 10 -10.30 10.28 -25.45
CA SER A 10 -8.98 9.65 -25.21
C SER A 10 -8.72 9.40 -23.73
N LEU A 11 -9.13 10.30 -22.83
CA LEU A 11 -8.92 10.10 -21.40
C LEU A 11 -9.76 8.93 -20.86
N SER A 12 -11.00 8.81 -21.31
CA SER A 12 -11.90 7.69 -20.94
C SER A 12 -11.39 6.34 -21.44
N THR A 13 -10.81 6.27 -22.64
CA THR A 13 -10.23 5.02 -23.15
C THR A 13 -8.93 4.65 -22.43
N MET A 14 -8.05 5.62 -22.15
CA MET A 14 -6.80 5.35 -21.41
C MET A 14 -7.06 4.88 -19.97
N THR A 15 -8.07 5.43 -19.30
CA THR A 15 -8.47 5.00 -17.94
C THR A 15 -9.10 3.61 -17.95
N ALA A 16 -9.91 3.29 -18.95
CA ALA A 16 -10.48 1.96 -19.13
C ALA A 16 -9.41 0.89 -19.40
N GLU A 17 -8.39 1.21 -20.21
CA GLU A 17 -7.26 0.33 -20.49
C GLU A 17 -6.40 0.07 -19.24
N ALA A 18 -6.13 1.10 -18.44
CA ALA A 18 -5.39 0.97 -17.19
C ALA A 18 -6.17 0.16 -16.13
N ALA A 19 -7.49 0.27 -16.09
CA ALA A 19 -8.34 -0.53 -15.21
C ALA A 19 -8.41 -2.01 -15.62
N ALA A 20 -8.25 -2.29 -16.92
CA ALA A 20 -8.24 -3.64 -17.47
C ALA A 20 -6.86 -4.33 -17.41
N GLU A 21 -5.79 -3.62 -17.00
CA GLU A 21 -4.46 -4.21 -16.91
C GLU A 21 -4.41 -5.27 -15.79
N THR A 22 -4.13 -6.51 -16.18
CA THR A 22 -4.00 -7.63 -15.25
C THR A 22 -2.81 -7.39 -14.32
N THR A 23 -3.02 -7.60 -13.02
CA THR A 23 -1.95 -7.48 -12.03
C THR A 23 -0.79 -8.41 -12.43
N ARG A 24 0.41 -7.85 -12.65
CA ARG A 24 1.58 -8.60 -13.16
C ARG A 24 2.21 -9.55 -12.14
N PHE A 25 1.61 -9.69 -10.97
CA PHE A 25 2.08 -10.52 -9.86
C PHE A 25 0.88 -11.21 -9.19
N ASN A 26 1.13 -12.35 -8.55
CA ASN A 26 0.10 -13.04 -7.77
C ASN A 26 -0.15 -12.28 -6.46
N ALA A 27 -1.22 -11.50 -6.42
CA ALA A 27 -1.53 -10.65 -5.27
C ALA A 27 -1.91 -11.45 -4.01
N SER A 28 -2.57 -12.60 -4.17
CA SER A 28 -2.92 -13.51 -3.06
C SER A 28 -1.69 -14.16 -2.43
N GLU A 29 -0.75 -14.65 -3.26
CA GLU A 29 0.52 -15.20 -2.75
C GLU A 29 1.32 -14.12 -2.02
N ARG A 30 1.37 -12.91 -2.60
CA ARG A 30 2.07 -11.77 -2.00
C ARG A 30 1.46 -11.36 -0.65
N SER A 31 0.14 -11.26 -0.53
CA SER A 31 -0.49 -10.89 0.74
C SER A 31 -0.27 -11.96 1.82
N ALA A 32 -0.34 -13.24 1.46
CA ALA A 32 -0.05 -14.34 2.37
C ALA A 32 1.41 -14.32 2.85
N TYR A 33 2.36 -14.13 1.94
CA TYR A 33 3.79 -14.03 2.24
C TYR A 33 4.11 -12.86 3.18
N LEU A 34 3.54 -11.68 2.91
CA LEU A 34 3.70 -10.51 3.76
C LEU A 34 3.19 -10.76 5.19
N ARG A 35 1.97 -11.29 5.34
CA ARG A 35 1.38 -11.57 6.66
C ARG A 35 2.23 -12.54 7.47
N LEU A 36 2.68 -13.63 6.85
CA LEU A 36 3.49 -14.63 7.52
C LEU A 36 4.75 -14.00 8.11
N ASN A 37 5.54 -13.35 7.26
CA ASN A 37 6.82 -12.75 7.66
C ASN A 37 6.64 -11.62 8.66
N ILE A 38 5.68 -10.70 8.44
CA ILE A 38 5.40 -9.59 9.38
C ILE A 38 5.05 -10.13 10.77
N ASN A 39 4.18 -11.14 10.85
CA ASN A 39 3.77 -11.72 12.14
C ASN A 39 4.93 -12.42 12.86
N GLN A 40 5.77 -13.14 12.12
CA GLN A 40 6.95 -13.79 12.70
C GLN A 40 7.98 -12.76 13.18
N ILE A 41 8.28 -11.74 12.37
CA ILE A 41 9.19 -10.64 12.72
C ILE A 41 8.67 -9.90 13.96
N ARG A 42 7.38 -9.57 14.02
CA ARG A 42 6.75 -8.98 15.21
C ARG A 42 6.91 -9.87 16.43
N SER A 43 6.68 -11.17 16.31
CA SER A 43 6.87 -12.10 17.43
C SER A 43 8.31 -12.07 17.96
N LEU A 44 9.32 -11.95 17.08
CA LEU A 44 10.72 -11.84 17.47
C LEU A 44 11.03 -10.50 18.16
N LEU A 45 10.50 -9.40 17.64
CA LEU A 45 10.63 -8.08 18.26
C LEU A 45 10.04 -8.07 19.69
N HIS A 46 8.85 -8.66 19.88
CA HIS A 46 8.23 -8.77 21.21
C HIS A 46 9.04 -9.62 22.20
N ARG A 47 9.86 -10.55 21.70
CA ARG A 47 10.78 -11.36 22.52
C ARG A 47 12.11 -10.65 22.81
N GLY A 48 12.28 -9.42 22.32
CA GLY A 48 13.52 -8.65 22.48
C GLY A 48 14.64 -9.10 21.56
N THR A 49 14.36 -9.82 20.47
CA THR A 49 15.39 -10.19 19.49
C THR A 49 15.94 -8.92 18.82
N PRO A 50 17.28 -8.72 18.76
CA PRO A 50 17.87 -7.55 18.12
C PRO A 50 17.53 -7.46 16.62
N VAL A 51 17.24 -6.26 16.13
CA VAL A 51 16.85 -6.01 14.73
C VAL A 51 17.87 -6.55 13.74
N GLU A 52 19.17 -6.40 14.00
CA GLU A 52 20.23 -6.94 13.13
C GLU A 52 20.17 -8.47 13.00
N GLN A 53 19.85 -9.17 14.10
CA GLN A 53 19.69 -10.63 14.07
C GLN A 53 18.44 -11.04 13.27
N ILE A 54 17.35 -10.28 13.41
CA ILE A 54 16.14 -10.50 12.60
C ILE A 54 16.46 -10.25 11.12
N LYS A 55 17.18 -9.18 10.79
CA LYS A 55 17.57 -8.83 9.41
C LYS A 55 18.37 -9.94 8.75
N GLN A 56 19.31 -10.56 9.48
CA GLN A 56 20.06 -11.73 8.99
C GLN A 56 19.17 -12.96 8.78
N THR A 57 18.24 -13.21 9.71
CA THR A 57 17.33 -14.37 9.65
C THR A 57 16.32 -14.25 8.49
N TYR A 58 15.88 -13.04 8.19
CA TYR A 58 14.87 -12.72 7.16
C TYR A 58 15.49 -12.00 5.95
N ALA A 59 16.72 -12.36 5.57
CA ALA A 59 17.48 -11.67 4.52
C ALA A 59 16.72 -11.59 3.18
N GLU A 60 16.06 -12.67 2.75
CA GLU A 60 15.25 -12.69 1.52
C GLU A 60 14.06 -11.72 1.60
N PHE A 61 13.37 -11.69 2.75
CA PHE A 61 12.28 -10.74 2.97
C PHE A 61 12.79 -9.30 2.94
N VAL A 62 13.95 -9.03 3.52
CA VAL A 62 14.58 -7.71 3.53
C VAL A 62 15.00 -7.29 2.13
N GLU A 63 15.56 -8.20 1.33
CA GLU A 63 15.95 -7.94 -0.06
C GLU A 63 14.74 -7.52 -0.90
N GLN A 64 13.59 -8.18 -0.71
CA GLN A 64 12.38 -7.91 -1.50
C GLN A 64 11.52 -6.76 -0.92
N TYR A 65 11.51 -6.59 0.39
CA TYR A 65 10.59 -5.71 1.12
C TYR A 65 11.28 -4.86 2.18
N GLU A 66 12.47 -4.31 1.87
CA GLU A 66 13.28 -3.50 2.78
C GLU A 66 12.48 -2.40 3.47
N LEU A 67 11.64 -1.67 2.73
CA LEU A 67 10.81 -0.60 3.28
C LEU A 67 9.79 -1.10 4.31
N VAL A 68 9.19 -2.28 4.07
CA VAL A 68 8.26 -2.90 5.02
C VAL A 68 9.02 -3.35 6.26
N PHE A 69 10.17 -4.00 6.09
CA PHE A 69 11.02 -4.41 7.21
C PHE A 69 11.43 -3.22 8.09
N ASN A 70 11.95 -2.17 7.47
CA ASN A 70 12.35 -0.94 8.15
C ASN A 70 11.15 -0.29 8.85
N MET A 71 9.96 -0.31 8.25
CA MET A 71 8.77 0.22 8.88
C MET A 71 8.36 -0.57 10.14
N ILE A 72 8.32 -1.90 10.07
CA ILE A 72 7.83 -2.72 11.19
C ILE A 72 8.84 -2.88 12.33
N THR A 73 10.11 -2.53 12.10
CA THR A 73 11.19 -2.59 13.10
C THR A 73 11.54 -1.24 13.72
N ARG A 74 10.86 -0.16 13.31
CA ARG A 74 11.05 1.19 13.87
C ARG A 74 10.77 1.24 15.37
N PRO A 75 11.70 1.75 16.19
CA PRO A 75 11.50 1.91 17.63
C PRO A 75 10.28 2.78 17.99
N GLU A 76 10.01 3.80 17.19
CA GLU A 76 8.87 4.73 17.38
C GLU A 76 7.51 4.12 17.01
N GLY A 77 7.49 2.88 16.51
CA GLY A 77 6.30 2.22 15.99
C GLY A 77 5.92 2.70 14.59
N TYR A 78 4.76 2.24 14.13
CA TYR A 78 4.23 2.56 12.81
C TYR A 78 2.71 2.45 12.79
N ASP A 79 2.11 2.96 11.72
CA ASP A 79 0.66 2.82 11.51
C ASP A 79 0.31 1.41 11.01
N GLU A 80 0.03 0.52 11.96
CA GLU A 80 -0.40 -0.84 11.69
C GLU A 80 -1.70 -0.89 10.87
N ARG A 81 -2.63 0.06 11.07
CA ARG A 81 -3.90 0.08 10.34
C ARG A 81 -3.65 0.36 8.86
N ALA A 82 -2.75 1.30 8.55
CA ALA A 82 -2.36 1.59 7.18
C ALA A 82 -1.69 0.38 6.50
N LEU A 83 -0.80 -0.33 7.20
CA LEU A 83 -0.20 -1.55 6.66
C LEU A 83 -1.27 -2.64 6.40
N GLN A 84 -2.18 -2.86 7.36
CA GLN A 84 -3.22 -3.86 7.21
C GLN A 84 -4.16 -3.53 6.06
N MET A 85 -4.49 -2.26 5.86
CA MET A 85 -5.26 -1.79 4.72
C MET A 85 -4.57 -2.15 3.40
N MET A 86 -3.26 -1.86 3.25
CA MET A 86 -2.52 -2.20 2.03
C MET A 86 -2.50 -3.73 1.77
N ILE A 87 -2.34 -4.54 2.81
CA ILE A 87 -2.38 -6.01 2.68
C ILE A 87 -3.79 -6.47 2.27
N ASN A 88 -4.85 -5.87 2.82
CA ASN A 88 -6.22 -6.21 2.46
C ASN A 88 -6.55 -5.82 1.01
N MET A 89 -5.94 -4.75 0.48
CA MET A 89 -6.10 -4.39 -0.93
C MET A 89 -5.46 -5.42 -1.84
N LEU A 90 -4.32 -6.00 -1.47
CA LEU A 90 -3.72 -7.12 -2.19
C LEU A 90 -4.65 -8.34 -2.20
N ASP A 91 -5.35 -8.64 -1.11
CA ASP A 91 -6.35 -9.72 -1.11
C ASP A 91 -7.52 -9.44 -2.04
N GLN A 92 -8.03 -8.20 -2.03
CA GLN A 92 -9.12 -7.80 -2.92
C GLN A 92 -8.71 -7.90 -4.38
N MET A 93 -7.46 -7.55 -4.69
CA MET A 93 -6.87 -7.75 -6.02
C MET A 93 -6.76 -9.23 -6.38
N GLY A 94 -6.24 -10.06 -5.48
CA GLY A 94 -6.14 -11.50 -5.71
C GLY A 94 -7.50 -12.20 -5.85
N ALA A 95 -8.54 -11.68 -5.20
CA ALA A 95 -9.92 -12.14 -5.33
C ALA A 95 -10.65 -11.58 -6.56
N GLY A 96 -10.00 -10.74 -7.39
CA GLY A 96 -10.61 -10.10 -8.55
C GLY A 96 -11.69 -9.05 -8.21
N LYS A 97 -11.75 -8.58 -6.95
CA LYS A 97 -12.71 -7.58 -6.48
C LYS A 97 -12.24 -6.14 -6.71
N LEU A 98 -10.94 -5.96 -6.95
CA LEU A 98 -10.29 -4.66 -7.10
C LEU A 98 -9.19 -4.79 -8.16
N SER A 99 -9.17 -3.91 -9.15
CA SER A 99 -8.06 -3.81 -10.09
C SER A 99 -6.83 -3.16 -9.42
N GLN A 100 -5.65 -3.33 -10.01
CA GLN A 100 -4.44 -2.63 -9.55
C GLN A 100 -4.60 -1.10 -9.62
N HIS A 101 -5.32 -0.61 -10.63
CA HIS A 101 -5.59 0.81 -10.79
C HIS A 101 -6.46 1.34 -9.64
N GLU A 102 -7.59 0.69 -9.35
CA GLU A 102 -8.48 1.07 -8.24
C GLU A 102 -7.76 0.98 -6.89
N ALA A 103 -6.90 -0.03 -6.71
CA ALA A 103 -6.04 -0.11 -5.54
C ALA A 103 -5.11 1.11 -5.42
N SER A 104 -4.50 1.54 -6.52
CA SER A 104 -3.61 2.70 -6.52
C SER A 104 -4.36 4.00 -6.19
N VAL A 105 -5.58 4.17 -6.73
CA VAL A 105 -6.46 5.31 -6.42
C VAL A 105 -6.84 5.33 -4.94
N ASN A 106 -7.25 4.19 -4.39
CA ASN A 106 -7.62 4.08 -2.97
C ASN A 106 -6.45 4.42 -2.03
N VAL A 107 -5.24 3.94 -2.32
CA VAL A 107 -4.04 4.32 -1.54
C VAL A 107 -3.77 5.82 -1.66
N GLY A 108 -3.84 6.38 -2.87
CA GLY A 108 -3.65 7.80 -3.11
C GLY A 108 -4.63 8.67 -2.32
N GLN A 109 -5.90 8.28 -2.26
CA GLN A 109 -6.93 8.98 -1.50
C GLN A 109 -6.62 8.97 0.01
N VAL A 110 -6.20 7.83 0.56
CA VAL A 110 -5.82 7.76 1.98
C VAL A 110 -4.61 8.65 2.29
N LEU A 111 -3.63 8.72 1.41
CA LEU A 111 -2.48 9.62 1.58
C LEU A 111 -2.90 11.09 1.54
N LEU A 112 -3.80 11.46 0.61
CA LEU A 112 -4.37 12.80 0.54
C LEU A 112 -5.10 13.16 1.84
N ASP A 113 -5.99 12.29 2.31
CA ASP A 113 -6.81 12.53 3.49
C ASP A 113 -5.97 12.60 4.78
N LYS A 114 -4.88 11.82 4.85
CA LYS A 114 -4.03 11.77 6.03
C LYS A 114 -3.01 12.90 6.10
N PHE A 115 -2.45 13.32 4.97
CA PHE A 115 -1.30 14.23 4.97
C PHE A 115 -1.58 15.59 4.34
N VAL A 116 -2.54 15.71 3.43
CA VAL A 116 -2.80 16.94 2.68
C VAL A 116 -4.03 17.66 3.23
N THR A 117 -5.17 16.97 3.32
CA THR A 117 -6.45 17.53 3.79
C THR A 117 -6.36 18.20 5.17
N PRO A 118 -5.65 17.65 6.19
CA PRO A 118 -5.54 18.30 7.50
C PRO A 118 -4.77 19.62 7.47
N GLN A 119 -3.90 19.83 6.47
CA GLN A 119 -3.15 21.08 6.29
C GLN A 119 -3.97 22.13 5.53
N LEU A 120 -5.02 21.70 4.82
CA LEU A 120 -5.93 22.56 4.06
C LEU A 120 -7.15 23.00 4.88
N ALA A 121 -7.37 22.42 6.06
CA ALA A 121 -8.41 22.88 6.98
C ALA A 121 -8.06 24.31 7.44
N PRO A 122 -8.93 25.31 7.22
CA PRO A 122 -8.64 26.68 7.62
C PRO A 122 -8.49 26.75 9.15
N GLN A 123 -7.38 27.31 9.62
CA GLN A 123 -7.25 27.81 11.00
C GLN A 123 -8.15 29.03 11.20
N ASN A 124 -9.47 28.88 11.12
CA ASN A 124 -10.41 29.90 11.55
C ASN A 124 -11.04 29.45 12.86
N SER A 125 -10.29 29.70 13.93
CA SER A 125 -10.81 29.78 15.29
C SER A 125 -10.12 30.95 15.97
N ARG A 126 -10.61 32.16 15.70
CA ARG A 126 -10.80 33.26 16.65
C ARG A 126 -11.43 34.45 15.95
#